data_AF-A0A842PCY0-F1
#
_entry.id   AF-A0A842PCY0-F1
#
_cell.length_a   1.000
_cell.length_b   1.000
_cell.length_c   1.000
_cell.angle_alpha   90.00
_cell.angle_beta   90.00
_cell.angle_gamma   90.00
#
_symmetry.space_group_name_H-M   'P 1'
#
loop_
_entity.id
_entity.type
_entity.pdbx_description
1 polymer ?
#
loop_
_entity_poly.entity_id
_entity_poly.type
_entity_poly.pdbx_seq_one_letter_code
_entity_poly.pdbx_strand_id
1 'polypeptide(L)'
;MSEEDSELERLKAKRLAEMQKNISTTQKTKSNSESQKETVSENPRDSLIKLLGFRGLEVLENAESQFPNETKMIIEKLFELIKTGEINERLDGGKLLALFRSVGLNVRMATKINVEQDGKFVSLSDKLSNQSSDDGDE
;
A
#
# COMPACT_ATOMS: atom_id res chain seq x y z
N MET A 1 -41.11 -26.87 -43.45
CA MET A 1 -40.17 -26.52 -42.37
C MET A 1 -40.74 -27.17 -41.11
N SER A 2 -40.03 -28.16 -40.55
CA SER A 2 -40.50 -29.00 -39.44
C SER A 2 -40.66 -28.17 -38.16
N GLU A 3 -41.61 -28.53 -37.30
CA GLU A 3 -41.77 -27.92 -35.96
C GLU A 3 -40.48 -28.00 -35.13
N GLU A 4 -39.63 -29.02 -35.38
CA GLU A 4 -38.31 -29.19 -34.77
C GLU A 4 -37.33 -28.05 -35.06
N ASP A 5 -37.39 -27.43 -36.25
CA ASP A 5 -36.51 -26.29 -36.58
C ASP A 5 -36.88 -25.04 -35.77
N SER A 6 -38.17 -24.85 -35.48
CA SER A 6 -38.65 -23.70 -34.69
C SER A 6 -38.28 -23.82 -33.21
N GLU A 7 -38.29 -25.04 -32.67
CA GLU A 7 -37.88 -25.30 -31.29
C GLU A 7 -36.36 -25.14 -31.11
N LEU A 8 -35.58 -25.61 -32.08
CA LEU A 8 -34.13 -25.41 -32.10
C LEU A 8 -33.74 -23.94 -32.16
N GLU A 9 -34.47 -23.13 -32.93
CA GLU A 9 -34.23 -21.70 -33.04
C GLU A 9 -34.55 -20.96 -31.73
N ARG A 10 -35.64 -21.35 -31.05
CA ARG A 10 -35.97 -20.85 -29.71
C ARG A 10 -34.91 -21.19 -28.66
N LEU A 11 -34.38 -22.42 -28.68
CA LEU A 11 -33.32 -22.85 -27.77
C LEU A 11 -32.03 -22.06 -27.98
N LYS A 12 -31.64 -21.80 -29.24
CA LYS A 12 -30.47 -20.97 -29.57
C LYS A 12 -30.66 -19.53 -29.11
N ALA A 13 -31.82 -18.93 -29.35
CA ALA A 13 -32.13 -17.56 -28.92
C ALA A 13 -32.05 -17.41 -27.38
N LYS A 14 -32.59 -18.38 -26.64
CA LYS A 14 -32.53 -18.39 -25.17
C LYS A 14 -31.09 -18.45 -24.66
N ARG A 15 -30.24 -19.30 -25.25
CA ARG A 15 -28.83 -19.44 -24.86
C ARG A 15 -27.99 -18.22 -25.19
N LEU A 16 -28.26 -17.56 -26.32
CA LEU A 16 -27.62 -16.29 -26.67
C LEU A 16 -27.98 -15.17 -25.68
N ALA A 17 -29.24 -15.06 -25.28
CA ALA A 17 -29.68 -14.08 -24.29
C ALA A 17 -29.03 -14.30 -22.91
N GLU A 18 -28.90 -15.56 -22.49
CA GLU A 18 -28.23 -15.92 -21.23
C GLU A 18 -26.73 -15.57 -21.26
N MET A 19 -26.05 -15.83 -22.38
CA MET A 19 -24.64 -15.48 -22.55
C MET A 19 -24.42 -13.97 -22.54
N GLN A 20 -25.28 -13.19 -23.21
CA GLN A 20 -25.25 -11.72 -23.19
C GLN A 20 -25.47 -11.15 -21.78
N LYS A 21 -26.37 -11.75 -20.99
CA LYS A 21 -26.61 -11.34 -19.60
C LYS A 21 -25.39 -11.60 -18.70
N ASN A 22 -24.70 -12.72 -18.87
CA ASN A 22 -23.47 -13.02 -18.14
C ASN A 22 -22.30 -12.07 -18.51
N ILE A 23 -22.16 -11.73 -19.79
CA ILE A 23 -21.16 -10.75 -20.26
C ILE A 23 -21.46 -9.36 -19.66
N SER A 24 -22.73 -8.94 -19.66
CA SER A 24 -23.13 -7.65 -19.08
C SER A 24 -22.89 -7.58 -17.57
N THR A 25 -23.10 -8.69 -16.85
CA THR A 25 -22.88 -8.74 -15.39
C THR A 25 -21.40 -8.70 -15.06
N THR A 26 -20.55 -9.41 -15.82
CA THR A 26 -19.09 -9.37 -15.66
C THR A 26 -18.47 -8.06 -16.14
N GLN A 27 -19.05 -7.39 -17.13
CA GLN A 27 -18.66 -6.03 -17.50
C GLN A 27 -19.06 -5.02 -16.43
N LYS A 28 -20.24 -5.13 -15.80
CA LYS A 28 -20.62 -4.26 -14.68
C LYS A 28 -19.70 -4.41 -13.46
N THR A 29 -19.23 -5.63 -13.16
CA THR A 29 -18.29 -5.85 -12.05
C THR A 29 -16.87 -5.38 -12.38
N LYS A 30 -16.43 -5.46 -13.65
CA LYS A 30 -15.13 -4.91 -14.09
C LYS A 30 -15.15 -3.41 -14.32
N SER A 31 -16.25 -2.84 -14.80
CA SER A 31 -16.42 -1.40 -14.98
C SER A 31 -16.62 -0.66 -13.67
N ASN A 32 -17.04 -1.35 -12.59
CA ASN A 32 -17.01 -0.76 -11.25
C ASN A 32 -15.58 -0.64 -10.69
N SER A 33 -14.61 -1.38 -11.26
CA SER A 33 -13.18 -1.25 -10.91
C SER A 33 -12.45 -0.19 -11.73
N GLU A 34 -13.02 0.27 -12.85
CA GLU A 34 -12.35 1.17 -13.81
C GLU A 34 -13.12 2.48 -14.12
N SER A 35 -14.34 2.68 -13.57
CA SER A 35 -15.15 3.89 -13.83
C SER A 35 -15.55 4.70 -12.60
N GLN A 36 -15.00 4.46 -11.42
CA GLN A 36 -15.02 5.47 -10.34
C GLN A 36 -13.91 6.50 -10.54
N LYS A 37 -14.02 7.24 -11.65
CA LYS A 37 -13.52 8.62 -11.75
C LYS A 37 -14.57 9.54 -11.13
N GLU A 38 -15.02 9.19 -9.92
CA GLU A 38 -15.86 10.04 -9.10
C GLU A 38 -14.94 11.06 -8.45
N THR A 39 -15.28 12.32 -8.57
CA THR A 39 -14.74 13.44 -7.83
C THR A 39 -15.05 13.27 -6.34
N VAL A 40 -14.50 12.24 -5.72
CA VAL A 40 -14.48 12.07 -4.28
C VAL A 40 -13.50 13.11 -3.79
N SER A 41 -13.95 13.99 -2.91
CA SER A 41 -13.08 14.83 -2.07
C SER A 41 -11.85 14.03 -1.70
N GLU A 42 -10.71 14.26 -2.36
CA GLU A 42 -9.52 13.45 -2.17
C GLU A 42 -9.12 13.61 -0.70
N ASN A 43 -9.31 12.54 0.07
CA ASN A 43 -8.89 12.55 1.46
C ASN A 43 -7.36 12.69 1.43
N PRO A 44 -6.77 13.68 2.13
CA PRO A 44 -5.33 13.92 2.13
C PRO A 44 -4.51 12.66 2.36
N ARG A 45 -5.01 11.80 3.27
CA ARG A 45 -4.40 10.52 3.61
C ARG A 45 -4.39 9.54 2.44
N ASP A 46 -5.50 9.42 1.70
CA ASP A 46 -5.65 8.46 0.61
C ASP A 46 -4.75 8.81 -0.58
N SER A 47 -4.58 10.11 -0.86
CA SER A 47 -3.66 10.56 -1.91
C SER A 47 -2.19 10.31 -1.54
N LEU A 48 -1.85 10.44 -0.26
CA LEU A 48 -0.54 10.05 0.27
C LEU A 48 -0.27 8.55 0.15
N ILE A 49 -1.23 7.71 0.56
CA ILE A 49 -1.10 6.24 0.53
C ILE A 49 -0.74 5.73 -0.88
N LYS A 50 -1.30 6.34 -1.92
CA LYS A 50 -1.01 5.98 -3.32
C LYS A 50 0.47 6.20 -3.71
N LEU A 51 1.15 7.15 -3.05
CA LEU A 51 2.54 7.50 -3.32
C LEU A 51 3.54 6.79 -2.39
N LEU A 52 3.06 6.18 -1.30
CA LEU A 52 3.92 5.51 -0.34
C LEU A 52 4.65 4.32 -0.97
N GLY A 53 5.95 4.24 -0.66
CA GLY A 53 6.84 3.15 -1.05
C GLY A 53 6.94 2.05 -0.01
N PHE A 54 8.03 1.30 -0.07
CA PHE A 54 8.32 0.21 0.87
C PHE A 54 8.22 0.68 2.32
N ARG A 55 7.41 -0.02 3.12
CA ARG A 55 7.12 0.27 4.54
C ARG A 55 6.60 1.68 4.84
N GLY A 56 6.18 2.46 3.83
CA GLY A 56 5.66 3.82 4.05
C GLY A 56 4.38 3.83 4.89
N LEU A 57 3.47 2.88 4.64
CA LEU A 57 2.21 2.76 5.38
C LEU A 57 2.43 2.43 6.86
N GLU A 58 3.35 1.51 7.16
CA GLU A 58 3.71 1.15 8.55
C GLU A 58 4.27 2.37 9.32
N VAL A 59 5.11 3.17 8.66
CA VAL A 59 5.66 4.39 9.27
C VAL A 59 4.56 5.42 9.50
N LEU A 60 3.66 5.60 8.52
CA LEU A 60 2.55 6.54 8.64
C LEU A 60 1.60 6.16 9.78
N GLU A 61 1.20 4.89 9.88
CA GLU A 61 0.33 4.41 10.95
C GLU A 61 0.99 4.56 12.34
N ASN A 62 2.28 4.25 12.45
CA ASN A 62 3.02 4.45 13.69
C ASN A 62 3.11 5.93 14.07
N ALA A 63 3.28 6.82 13.08
CA ALA A 63 3.29 8.26 13.31
C ALA A 63 1.91 8.76 13.77
N GLU A 64 0.83 8.35 13.09
CA GLU A 64 -0.56 8.69 13.46
C GLU A 64 -0.91 8.22 14.88
N SER A 65 -0.41 7.04 15.27
CA SER A 65 -0.63 6.48 16.61
C SER A 65 0.17 7.21 17.70
N GLN A 66 1.43 7.58 17.43
CA GLN A 66 2.33 8.19 18.41
C GLN A 66 2.19 9.72 18.50
N PHE A 67 1.88 10.38 17.39
CA PHE A 67 1.86 11.84 17.23
C PHE A 67 0.64 12.30 16.39
N PRO A 68 -0.61 12.06 16.85
CA PRO A 68 -1.80 12.21 16.02
C PRO A 68 -2.03 13.63 15.48
N ASN A 69 -1.75 14.66 16.29
CA ASN A 69 -2.01 16.05 15.90
C ASN A 69 -0.98 16.55 14.89
N GLU A 70 0.29 16.26 15.17
CA GLU A 70 1.43 16.68 14.37
C GLU A 70 1.46 15.94 13.04
N THR A 71 1.21 14.62 13.06
CA THR A 71 1.12 13.81 11.85
C THR A 71 -0.03 14.27 10.96
N LYS A 72 -1.18 14.64 11.52
CA LYS A 72 -2.29 15.19 10.73
C LYS A 72 -1.88 16.45 9.96
N MET A 73 -1.19 17.39 10.61
CA MET A 73 -0.71 18.61 9.94
C MET A 73 0.30 18.28 8.83
N ILE A 74 1.18 17.29 9.06
CA ILE A 74 2.17 16.85 8.06
C ILE A 74 1.48 16.19 6.86
N ILE A 75 0.46 15.37 7.08
CA ILE A 75 -0.36 14.75 6.01
C ILE A 75 -1.01 15.82 5.14
N GLU A 76 -1.61 16.84 5.76
CA GLU A 76 -2.23 17.96 5.04
C GLU A 76 -1.20 18.70 4.17
N LYS A 77 0.00 18.98 4.70
CA LYS A 77 1.08 19.64 3.95
C LYS A 77 1.67 18.79 2.84
N LEU A 78 1.89 17.51 3.08
CA LEU A 78 2.33 16.61 2.03
C LEU A 78 1.28 16.48 0.92
N PHE A 79 -0.01 16.46 1.27
CA PHE A 79 -1.07 16.47 0.28
C PHE A 79 -1.08 17.73 -0.59
N GLU A 80 -0.88 18.92 0.02
CA GLU A 80 -0.70 20.17 -0.74
C GLU A 80 0.45 20.05 -1.75
N LEU A 81 1.62 19.55 -1.34
CA LEU A 81 2.81 19.41 -2.18
C LEU A 81 2.65 18.35 -3.29
N ILE A 82 1.92 17.28 -3.02
CA ILE A 82 1.56 16.28 -4.05
C ILE A 82 0.63 16.91 -5.08
N LYS A 83 -0.34 17.71 -4.63
CA LYS A 83 -1.30 18.38 -5.52
C LYS A 83 -0.64 19.46 -6.38
N THR A 84 0.36 20.18 -5.87
CA THR A 84 1.14 21.13 -6.68
C THR A 84 2.11 20.44 -7.63
N GLY A 85 2.36 19.14 -7.45
CA GLY A 85 3.30 18.36 -8.25
C GLY A 85 4.76 18.63 -7.90
N GLU A 86 5.04 19.23 -6.74
CA GLU A 86 6.40 19.38 -6.21
C GLU A 86 6.95 18.02 -5.77
N ILE A 87 6.08 17.15 -5.26
CA ILE A 87 6.42 15.76 -4.89
C ILE A 87 5.72 14.81 -5.84
N ASN A 88 6.47 14.29 -6.81
CA ASN A 88 6.00 13.26 -7.75
C ASN A 88 6.74 11.93 -7.58
N GLU A 89 7.73 11.87 -6.70
CA GLU A 89 8.50 10.67 -6.43
C GLU A 89 7.85 9.80 -5.35
N ARG A 90 8.14 8.50 -5.37
CA ARG A 90 7.68 7.61 -4.29
C ARG A 90 8.30 7.99 -2.95
N LEU A 91 7.44 8.06 -1.93
CA LEU A 91 7.81 8.35 -0.56
C LEU A 91 7.89 7.05 0.23
N ASP A 92 9.08 6.45 0.31
CA ASP A 92 9.30 5.24 1.09
C ASP A 92 9.29 5.50 2.61
N GLY A 93 9.27 4.43 3.40
CA GLY A 93 9.30 4.54 4.86
C GLY A 93 10.58 5.20 5.38
N GLY A 94 11.71 5.05 4.67
CA GLY A 94 12.97 5.70 5.03
C GLY A 94 12.89 7.22 4.92
N LYS A 95 12.44 7.74 3.77
CA LYS A 95 12.22 9.18 3.55
C LYS A 95 11.18 9.74 4.51
N LEU A 96 10.08 9.01 4.73
CA LEU A 96 9.03 9.47 5.65
C LEU A 96 9.53 9.54 7.11
N LEU A 97 10.31 8.55 7.57
CA LEU A 97 10.97 8.61 8.87
C LEU A 97 11.98 9.77 8.96
N ALA A 98 12.75 10.01 7.89
CA ALA A 98 13.69 11.12 7.84
C ALA A 98 12.98 12.48 7.94
N LEU A 99 11.84 12.64 7.27
CA LEU A 99 10.98 13.82 7.37
C LEU A 99 10.48 14.01 8.80
N PHE A 100 9.90 12.97 9.43
CA PHE A 100 9.43 13.08 10.80
C PHE A 100 10.56 13.49 11.76
N ARG A 101 11.76 12.91 11.61
CA ARG A 101 12.93 13.28 12.40
C ARG A 101 13.39 14.72 12.17
N SER A 102 13.34 15.22 10.94
CA SER A 102 13.77 16.59 10.63
C SER A 102 12.87 17.65 11.26
N VAL A 103 11.57 17.33 11.43
CA VAL A 103 10.61 18.18 12.15
C VAL A 103 10.55 17.90 13.66
N GLY A 104 11.42 17.03 14.18
CA GLY A 104 11.55 16.74 15.61
C GLY A 104 10.64 15.62 16.15
N LEU A 105 9.93 14.90 15.28
CA LEU A 105 9.07 13.77 15.65
C LEU A 105 9.86 12.45 15.59
N ASN A 106 10.11 11.88 16.76
CA ASN A 106 10.81 10.60 16.86
C ASN A 106 9.83 9.42 16.81
N VAL A 107 9.37 9.08 15.60
CA VAL A 107 8.49 7.92 15.37
C VAL A 107 9.25 6.61 15.61
N ARG A 108 8.80 5.85 16.61
CA ARG A 108 9.39 4.54 16.96
C ARG A 108 8.85 3.46 16.03
N MET A 109 9.77 2.66 15.49
CA MET A 109 9.47 1.50 14.64
C MET A 109 9.91 0.22 15.33
N ALA A 110 9.10 -0.83 15.26
CA ALA A 110 9.51 -2.18 15.69
C ALA A 110 10.45 -2.79 14.63
N THR A 111 11.76 -2.49 14.74
CA THR A 111 12.77 -2.98 13.79
C THR A 111 13.58 -4.09 14.42
N LYS A 112 13.73 -5.21 13.71
CA LYS A 112 14.67 -6.29 14.05
C LYS A 112 15.71 -6.40 12.95
N ILE A 113 16.98 -6.30 13.32
CA ILE A 113 18.11 -6.46 12.40
C ILE A 113 18.76 -7.80 12.72
N ASN A 114 18.85 -8.68 11.72
CA ASN A 114 19.60 -9.91 11.79
C ASN A 114 20.81 -9.81 10.85
N VAL A 115 21.95 -10.32 11.29
CA VAL A 115 23.21 -10.34 10.55
C VAL A 115 23.60 -11.81 10.34
N GLU A 116 24.09 -12.14 9.15
CA GLU A 116 24.64 -13.46 8.88
C GLU A 116 26.06 -13.54 9.45
N GLN A 117 26.28 -14.53 10.29
CA GLN A 117 27.58 -14.88 10.85
C GLN A 117 27.78 -16.39 10.70
N ASP A 118 28.85 -16.80 10.02
CA ASP A 118 29.25 -18.21 9.90
C ASP A 118 28.10 -19.12 9.40
N GLY A 119 27.31 -18.61 8.45
CA GLY A 119 26.15 -19.32 7.87
C GLY A 119 24.90 -19.36 8.74
N LYS A 120 24.85 -18.62 9.86
CA LYS A 120 23.67 -18.49 10.74
C LYS A 120 23.24 -17.04 10.88
N PHE A 121 21.93 -16.80 10.95
CA PHE A 121 21.39 -15.46 11.25
C PHE A 121 21.34 -15.24 12.76
N VAL A 122 22.14 -14.29 13.25
CA VAL A 122 22.13 -13.81 14.64
C VAL A 122 21.54 -12.41 14.70
N SER A 123 20.96 -12.00 15.82
CA SER A 123 20.49 -10.61 15.94
C SER A 123 21.68 -9.65 16.02
N LEU A 124 21.52 -8.42 15.51
CA LEU A 124 22.58 -7.41 15.59
C LEU A 124 22.97 -7.13 17.06
N SER A 125 22.00 -7.14 17.96
CA SER A 125 22.23 -6.97 19.39
C SER A 125 23.16 -8.04 19.96
N ASP A 126 22.91 -9.31 19.63
CA ASP A 126 23.76 -10.43 20.06
C ASP A 126 25.16 -10.33 19.44
N LYS A 127 25.24 -9.88 18.18
CA LYS A 127 26.52 -9.70 17.48
C LYS A 127 27.40 -8.64 18.16
N LEU A 128 26.80 -7.54 18.59
CA LEU A 128 27.51 -6.42 19.22
C LEU A 128 27.84 -6.68 20.69
N SER A 129 27.01 -7.43 21.43
CA SER A 129 27.29 -7.75 22.84
C SER A 129 28.44 -8.74 23.01
N ASN A 130 28.70 -9.60 22.01
CA ASN A 130 29.72 -10.64 22.11
C ASN A 130 31.15 -10.14 21.80
N GLN A 131 31.33 -8.92 21.28
CA GLN A 131 32.67 -8.37 21.02
C GLN A 131 33.35 -7.81 22.28
N SER A 132 32.60 -7.46 23.34
CA SER A 132 33.19 -6.86 24.54
C SER A 132 33.86 -7.83 25.50
N SER A 133 33.89 -9.13 25.20
CA SER A 133 34.41 -10.18 26.09
C SER A 133 35.66 -10.92 25.56
N ASP A 134 36.20 -10.54 24.41
CA ASP A 134 37.29 -11.30 23.74
C ASP A 134 38.67 -10.62 23.79
N ASP A 135 38.79 -9.35 24.22
CA ASP A 135 40.07 -8.63 24.32
C ASP A 135 40.68 -8.66 25.74
N GLY A 136 40.47 -9.76 26.47
CA GLY A 136 40.68 -9.82 27.93
C GLY A 136 41.82 -10.68 28.46
N ASP A 137 42.37 -11.64 27.70
CA ASP A 137 43.42 -12.54 28.21
C ASP A 137 44.29 -13.08 27.06
N GLU A 138 45.41 -12.41 26.77
CA GLU A 138 46.78 -12.96 26.53
C GLU A 138 47.79 -11.87 26.15
#